data_AF-A0A925RTL1-F1
#
_entry.id   AF-A0A925RTL1-F1
#
_cell.length_a   1.000
_cell.length_b   1.000
_cell.length_c   1.000
_cell.angle_alpha   90.00
_cell.angle_beta   90.00
_cell.angle_gamma   90.00
#
_symmetry.space_group_name_H-M   'P 1'
#
loop_
_entity.id
_entity.type
_entity.pdbx_description
1 polymer ?
#
loop_
_entity_poly.entity_id
_entity_poly.type
_entity_poly.pdbx_seq_one_letter_code
_entity_poly.pdbx_strand_id
1 'polypeptide(L)'
;KVKVAPGESMMEFRLEAADTNDLQAGAEIKVDIFQAGQIVDVTGTTAGKGYAGVMKRHKFGGLPASHGVSVSHRSPGSIGQRQTPGRVFVGKRMSGHMGVDRRTIENLVVVRVDAERNLLLIRGAVPGVAGGEVIVRPSVKAASRARKARKPAAK
;
A
#
# COMPACT_ATOMS: atom_id res chain seq x y z
N LYS A 1 14.05 -27.38 -15.00
CA LYS A 1 13.89 -25.97 -15.43
C LYS A 1 12.63 -25.88 -16.26
N VAL A 2 11.73 -24.95 -15.93
CA VAL A 2 10.47 -24.75 -16.67
C VAL A 2 10.76 -23.90 -17.91
N LYS A 3 10.23 -24.29 -19.08
CA LYS A 3 10.48 -23.62 -20.37
C LYS A 3 9.51 -22.45 -20.59
N VAL A 4 9.60 -21.42 -19.76
CA VAL A 4 8.80 -20.18 -19.90
C VAL A 4 9.67 -19.02 -20.39
N ALA A 5 9.03 -18.05 -21.06
CA ALA A 5 9.69 -16.81 -21.44
C ALA A 5 10.12 -16.01 -20.19
N PRO A 6 11.21 -15.22 -20.27
CA PRO A 6 11.60 -14.33 -19.18
C PRO A 6 10.49 -13.31 -18.88
N GLY A 7 10.14 -13.15 -17.60
CA GLY A 7 9.22 -12.11 -17.14
C GLY A 7 9.95 -10.83 -16.72
N GLU A 8 9.21 -9.72 -16.58
CA GLU A 8 9.76 -8.45 -16.09
C GLU A 8 10.05 -8.46 -14.59
N SER A 9 9.26 -9.19 -13.81
CA SER A 9 9.37 -9.26 -12.35
C SER A 9 9.10 -10.67 -11.83
N MET A 10 9.55 -10.92 -10.60
CA MET A 10 9.26 -12.14 -9.85
C MET A 10 8.75 -11.75 -8.47
N MET A 11 7.62 -12.32 -8.09
CA MET A 11 6.96 -12.04 -6.81
C MET A 11 6.47 -13.35 -6.20
N GLU A 12 6.52 -13.41 -4.88
CA GLU A 12 6.08 -14.58 -4.12
C GLU A 12 4.73 -14.32 -3.46
N PHE A 13 3.88 -15.34 -3.48
CA PHE A 13 2.58 -15.34 -2.81
C PHE A 13 2.57 -16.45 -1.76
N ARG A 14 2.07 -16.13 -0.56
CA ARG A 14 1.81 -17.13 0.46
C ARG A 14 0.44 -17.75 0.18
N LEU A 15 0.42 -19.07 0.03
CA LEU A 15 -0.79 -19.85 -0.22
C LEU A 15 -1.16 -20.65 1.03
N GLU A 16 -2.45 -20.95 1.20
CA GLU A 16 -2.87 -22.00 2.13
C GLU A 16 -2.80 -23.37 1.45
N ALA A 17 -2.73 -24.44 2.23
CA ALA A 17 -2.54 -25.81 1.70
C ALA A 17 -3.62 -26.23 0.69
N ALA A 18 -4.83 -25.69 0.82
CA ALA A 18 -5.94 -25.95 -0.10
C ALA A 18 -5.73 -25.35 -1.50
N ASP A 19 -4.98 -24.25 -1.62
CA ASP A 19 -4.78 -23.52 -2.88
C ASP A 19 -3.61 -24.08 -3.72
N THR A 20 -2.90 -25.10 -3.20
CA THR A 20 -1.65 -25.58 -3.80
C THR A 20 -1.89 -26.62 -4.90
N ASN A 21 -3.04 -27.32 -4.88
CA ASN A 21 -3.30 -28.45 -5.77
C ASN A 21 -3.56 -28.05 -7.24
N ASP A 22 -3.94 -26.80 -7.48
CA ASP A 22 -4.37 -26.33 -8.80
C ASP A 22 -3.28 -25.57 -9.58
N LEU A 23 -2.09 -25.38 -8.99
CA LEU A 23 -1.02 -24.55 -9.58
C LEU A 23 0.15 -25.41 -10.06
N GLN A 24 0.22 -25.62 -11.38
CA GLN A 24 1.35 -26.29 -12.02
C GLN A 24 2.43 -25.29 -12.45
N ALA A 25 3.70 -25.69 -12.32
CA ALA A 25 4.82 -24.84 -12.70
C ALA A 25 4.81 -24.58 -14.22
N GLY A 26 4.74 -23.29 -14.61
CA GLY A 26 4.65 -22.86 -16.01
C GLY A 26 3.22 -22.60 -16.50
N ALA A 27 2.21 -22.78 -15.65
CA ALA A 27 0.84 -22.36 -15.95
C ALA A 27 0.73 -20.83 -16.06
N GLU A 28 -0.10 -20.36 -16.98
CA GLU A 28 -0.45 -18.94 -17.13
C GLU A 28 -1.55 -18.56 -16.12
N ILE A 29 -1.38 -17.43 -15.44
CA ILE A 29 -2.38 -16.89 -14.50
C ILE A 29 -3.08 -15.71 -15.19
N LYS A 30 -4.38 -15.87 -15.46
CA LYS A 30 -5.24 -14.83 -16.06
C LYS A 30 -6.10 -14.11 -15.03
N VAL A 31 -6.74 -13.02 -15.45
CA VAL A 31 -7.64 -12.23 -14.58
C VAL A 31 -8.91 -12.98 -14.16
N ASP A 32 -9.22 -14.09 -14.81
CA ASP A 32 -10.42 -14.92 -14.59
C ASP A 32 -10.47 -15.59 -13.21
N ILE A 33 -9.35 -15.55 -12.48
CA ILE A 33 -9.29 -15.97 -11.07
C ILE A 33 -10.11 -15.05 -10.15
N PHE A 34 -10.44 -13.84 -10.60
CA PHE A 34 -11.24 -12.88 -9.85
C PHE A 34 -12.69 -12.87 -10.33
N GLN A 35 -13.59 -12.51 -9.42
CA GLN A 35 -15.02 -12.36 -9.72
C GLN A 35 -15.47 -10.92 -9.48
N ALA A 36 -16.45 -10.46 -10.27
CA ALA A 36 -17.10 -9.18 -10.02
C ALA A 36 -17.78 -9.20 -8.64
N GLY A 37 -17.61 -8.11 -7.87
CA GLY A 37 -18.06 -7.98 -6.49
C GLY A 37 -17.07 -8.52 -5.44
N GLN A 38 -16.00 -9.20 -5.85
CA GLN A 38 -14.97 -9.68 -4.92
C GLN A 38 -14.22 -8.51 -4.27
N ILE A 39 -13.82 -8.70 -3.01
CA ILE A 39 -13.03 -7.73 -2.25
C ILE A 39 -11.55 -8.13 -2.30
N VAL A 40 -10.71 -7.22 -2.76
CA VAL A 40 -9.27 -7.41 -2.98
C VAL A 40 -8.43 -6.36 -2.25
N ASP A 41 -7.19 -6.73 -1.96
CA ASP A 41 -6.16 -5.81 -1.47
C ASP A 41 -5.13 -5.58 -2.59
N VAL A 42 -4.79 -4.33 -2.86
CA VAL A 42 -3.86 -3.96 -3.94
C VAL A 42 -2.60 -3.36 -3.34
N THR A 43 -1.46 -3.95 -3.65
CA THR A 43 -0.13 -3.50 -3.19
C THR A 43 0.66 -2.95 -4.36
N GLY A 44 1.33 -1.82 -4.15
CA GLY A 44 2.15 -1.20 -5.18
C GLY A 44 3.16 -0.22 -4.58
N THR A 45 4.07 0.25 -5.42
CA THR A 45 5.08 1.24 -5.04
C THR A 45 4.52 2.64 -5.24
N THR A 46 4.45 3.41 -4.16
CA THR A 46 3.89 4.77 -4.21
C THR A 46 4.71 5.72 -5.05
N ALA A 47 4.05 6.70 -5.68
CA ALA A 47 4.71 7.74 -6.47
C ALA A 47 5.78 8.49 -5.64
N GLY A 48 7.00 8.54 -6.18
CA GLY A 48 8.13 9.23 -5.57
C GLY A 48 7.92 10.75 -5.52
N LYS A 49 8.30 11.37 -4.40
CA LYS A 49 8.21 12.82 -4.17
C LYS A 49 9.57 13.45 -3.81
N GLY A 50 10.66 12.69 -3.89
CA GLY A 50 12.01 13.13 -3.57
C GLY A 50 12.19 13.51 -2.10
N TYR A 51 13.06 14.47 -1.83
CA TYR A 51 13.23 15.04 -0.49
C TYR A 51 12.07 15.97 -0.15
N ALA A 52 11.24 15.58 0.82
CA ALA A 52 10.09 16.34 1.27
C ALA A 52 10.36 17.03 2.61
N GLY A 53 9.99 18.30 2.69
CA GLY A 53 9.94 19.05 3.95
C GLY A 53 8.87 18.54 4.91
N VAL A 54 8.93 18.95 6.18
CA VAL A 54 8.07 18.44 7.26
C VAL A 54 6.57 18.68 7.05
N MET A 55 6.20 19.80 6.41
CA MET A 55 4.78 20.07 6.10
C MET A 55 4.23 19.07 5.08
N LYS A 56 4.97 18.78 4.00
CA LYS A 56 4.54 17.83 2.96
C LYS A 56 4.58 16.39 3.45
N ARG A 57 5.64 16.02 4.19
CA ARG A 57 5.90 14.65 4.65
C ARG A 57 5.02 14.25 5.83
N HIS A 58 4.82 15.15 6.79
CA HIS A 58 4.19 14.85 8.09
C HIS A 58 2.97 15.74 8.43
N LYS A 59 2.53 16.60 7.49
CA LYS A 59 1.38 17.50 7.67
C LYS A 59 1.52 18.47 8.86
N PHE A 60 2.74 18.95 9.14
CA PHE A 60 2.97 19.98 10.16
C PHE A 60 2.29 21.31 9.77
N GLY A 61 1.81 22.07 10.76
CA GLY A 61 1.07 23.32 10.56
C GLY A 61 1.91 24.53 10.11
N GLY A 62 3.22 24.52 10.37
CA GLY A 62 4.09 25.67 10.10
C GLY A 62 3.97 26.77 11.17
N LEU A 63 4.61 27.91 10.92
CA LEU A 63 4.58 29.11 11.77
C LEU A 63 3.85 30.26 11.05
N PRO A 64 3.42 31.31 11.78
CA PRO A 64 2.79 32.48 11.17
C PRO A 64 3.64 33.12 10.06
N ALA A 65 2.98 33.77 9.11
CA ALA A 65 3.64 34.40 7.96
C ALA A 65 4.03 35.88 8.22
N SER A 66 3.18 36.66 8.88
CA SER A 66 3.30 38.13 8.94
C SER A 66 3.68 38.70 10.32
N HIS A 67 3.35 38.02 11.41
CA HIS A 67 3.54 38.55 12.77
C HIS A 67 4.94 38.28 13.33
N GLY A 68 5.96 38.93 12.76
CA GLY A 68 7.32 38.98 13.31
C GLY A 68 8.14 37.68 13.21
N VAL A 69 7.63 36.66 12.51
CA VAL A 69 8.39 35.43 12.27
C VAL A 69 9.49 35.68 11.25
N SER A 70 10.75 35.47 11.65
CA SER A 70 11.90 35.62 10.77
C SER A 70 12.32 34.26 10.20
N VAL A 71 12.23 34.09 8.87
CA VAL A 71 12.77 32.97 8.04
C VAL A 71 12.21 31.56 8.36
N SER A 72 11.43 31.39 9.42
CA SER A 72 11.09 30.08 10.00
C SER A 72 9.66 29.60 9.67
N HIS A 73 8.95 30.25 8.76
CA HIS A 73 7.54 29.97 8.40
C HIS A 73 7.24 28.48 8.14
N ARG A 74 8.19 27.74 7.56
CA ARG A 74 8.04 26.31 7.19
C ARG A 74 8.98 25.38 7.98
N SER A 75 9.60 25.89 9.03
CA SER A 75 10.49 25.13 9.90
C SER A 75 9.72 24.08 10.72
N PRO A 76 10.39 23.02 11.23
CA PRO A 76 9.74 22.00 12.06
C PRO A 76 9.37 22.49 13.47
N GLY A 77 9.80 23.67 13.89
CA GLY A 77 9.73 24.10 15.29
C GLY A 77 10.67 23.30 16.19
N SER A 78 10.33 23.18 17.47
CA SER A 78 11.17 22.46 18.43
C SER A 78 11.20 20.95 18.18
N ILE A 79 12.41 20.38 18.18
CA ILE A 79 12.65 18.95 17.96
C ILE A 79 12.84 18.15 19.26
N GLY A 80 13.03 18.81 20.40
CA GLY A 80 13.35 18.16 21.68
C GLY A 80 13.13 19.04 22.91
N GLN A 81 13.47 18.49 24.08
CA GLN A 81 13.45 19.18 25.37
C GLN A 81 14.87 19.65 25.73
N ARG A 82 15.01 20.45 26.80
CA ARG A 82 16.30 20.99 27.30
C ARG A 82 17.16 19.88 27.95
N GLN A 83 17.29 19.87 29.29
CA GLN A 83 18.34 19.10 29.96
C GLN A 83 18.04 17.60 30.05
N THR A 84 16.81 17.23 30.36
CA THR A 84 16.36 15.83 30.36
C THR A 84 15.38 15.65 29.21
N PRO A 85 15.62 14.78 28.22
CA PRO A 85 16.63 13.72 28.10
C PRO A 85 17.97 14.12 27.42
N GLY A 86 18.19 15.40 27.07
CA GLY A 86 19.45 15.88 26.49
C GLY A 86 19.75 15.37 25.07
N ARG A 87 18.77 14.78 24.38
CA ARG A 87 18.88 14.26 23.02
C ARG A 87 17.55 14.29 22.28
N VAL A 88 17.60 14.17 20.96
CA VAL A 88 16.40 13.94 20.14
C VAL A 88 16.03 12.45 20.18
N PHE A 89 14.74 12.15 20.37
CA PHE A 89 14.26 10.76 20.38
C PHE A 89 14.35 10.12 18.99
N VAL A 90 14.62 8.81 18.97
CA VAL A 90 14.60 8.00 17.74
C VAL A 90 13.18 7.99 17.16
N GLY A 91 13.07 8.09 15.84
CA GLY A 91 11.77 8.17 15.16
C GLY A 91 11.11 9.55 15.18
N LYS A 92 11.81 10.59 15.67
CA LYS A 92 11.32 11.97 15.57
C LYS A 92 11.04 12.33 14.10
N ARG A 93 9.84 12.85 13.85
CA ARG A 93 9.40 13.25 12.50
C ARG A 93 10.22 14.45 12.01
N MET A 94 10.96 14.25 10.92
CA MET A 94 11.79 15.27 10.26
C MET A 94 11.60 15.24 8.75
N SER A 95 12.19 16.19 8.02
CA SER A 95 12.25 16.16 6.56
C SER A 95 13.03 14.93 6.07
N GLY A 96 12.85 14.56 4.81
CA GLY A 96 13.51 13.39 4.24
C GLY A 96 12.81 12.85 3.00
N HIS A 97 13.29 11.73 2.49
CA HIS A 97 12.70 11.06 1.35
C HIS A 97 11.21 10.70 1.60
N MET A 98 10.38 10.89 0.57
CA MET A 98 8.95 10.60 0.60
C MET A 98 8.50 9.91 -0.69
N GLY A 99 7.71 8.85 -0.56
CA GLY A 99 7.27 8.02 -1.68
C GLY A 99 8.28 6.91 -1.99
N VAL A 100 8.05 6.16 -3.07
CA VAL A 100 8.80 4.93 -3.40
C VAL A 100 8.71 3.89 -2.27
N ASP A 101 7.69 4.01 -1.42
CA ASP A 101 7.39 3.03 -0.39
C ASP A 101 6.35 2.04 -0.94
N ARG A 102 6.53 0.76 -0.62
CA ARG A 102 5.51 -0.28 -0.85
C ARG A 102 4.33 -0.05 0.09
N ARG A 103 3.14 0.21 -0.47
CA ARG A 103 1.89 0.41 0.29
C ARG A 103 0.79 -0.49 -0.24
N THR A 104 -0.11 -0.87 0.67
CA THR A 104 -1.29 -1.68 0.33
C THR A 104 -2.53 -0.84 0.61
N ILE A 105 -3.43 -0.77 -0.36
CA ILE A 105 -4.79 -0.27 -0.16
C ILE A 105 -5.69 -1.50 -0.07
N GLU A 106 -6.41 -1.60 1.04
CA GLU A 106 -7.19 -2.78 1.40
C GLU A 106 -8.68 -2.55 1.20
N ASN A 107 -9.44 -3.64 1.06
CA ASN A 107 -10.90 -3.65 0.90
C ASN A 107 -11.42 -2.92 -0.36
N LEU A 108 -10.70 -3.04 -1.47
CA LEU A 108 -11.16 -2.53 -2.76
C LEU A 108 -12.11 -3.54 -3.41
N VAL A 109 -13.10 -3.06 -4.16
CA VAL A 109 -14.10 -3.91 -4.81
C VAL A 109 -13.77 -4.05 -6.28
N VAL A 110 -13.76 -5.30 -6.78
CA VAL A 110 -13.71 -5.58 -8.22
C VAL A 110 -15.07 -5.27 -8.82
N VAL A 111 -15.12 -4.32 -9.75
CA VAL A 111 -16.36 -3.90 -10.42
C VAL A 111 -16.65 -4.79 -11.61
N ARG A 112 -15.62 -5.08 -12.41
CA ARG A 112 -15.73 -5.85 -13.64
C ARG A 112 -14.42 -6.54 -13.94
N VAL A 113 -14.53 -7.74 -14.51
CA VAL A 113 -13.43 -8.51 -15.08
C VAL A 113 -13.67 -8.59 -16.59
N ASP A 114 -12.66 -8.28 -17.38
CA ASP A 114 -12.67 -8.42 -18.84
C ASP A 114 -11.59 -9.44 -19.23
N ALA A 115 -12.03 -10.69 -19.40
CA ALA A 115 -11.19 -11.85 -19.71
C ALA A 115 -10.54 -11.73 -21.09
N GLU A 116 -11.26 -11.18 -22.07
CA GLU A 116 -10.78 -11.07 -23.46
C GLU A 116 -9.56 -10.14 -23.55
N ARG A 117 -9.58 -9.05 -22.76
CA ARG A 117 -8.50 -8.05 -22.74
C ARG A 117 -7.53 -8.20 -21.57
N ASN A 118 -7.74 -9.20 -20.71
CA ASN A 118 -7.03 -9.38 -19.45
C ASN A 118 -7.03 -8.11 -18.56
N LEU A 119 -8.18 -7.44 -18.43
CA LEU A 119 -8.31 -6.22 -17.63
C LEU A 119 -9.13 -6.45 -16.36
N LEU A 120 -8.66 -5.89 -15.25
CA LEU A 120 -9.34 -5.93 -13.95
C LEU A 120 -9.74 -4.51 -13.52
N LEU A 121 -11.04 -4.24 -13.42
CA LEU A 121 -11.56 -2.93 -13.01
C LEU A 121 -11.82 -2.92 -11.50
N ILE A 122 -11.05 -2.12 -10.78
CA ILE A 122 -11.11 -2.00 -9.33
C ILE A 122 -11.66 -0.62 -8.95
N ARG A 123 -12.66 -0.59 -8.05
CA ARG A 123 -13.19 0.66 -7.50
C ARG A 123 -12.25 1.19 -6.42
N GLY A 124 -11.58 2.31 -6.71
CA GLY A 124 -10.80 3.06 -5.74
C GLY A 124 -9.44 3.52 -6.29
N ALA A 125 -8.62 4.08 -5.40
CA ALA A 125 -7.25 4.44 -5.74
C ALA A 125 -6.33 3.21 -5.65
N VAL A 126 -5.37 3.14 -6.56
CA VAL A 126 -4.30 2.13 -6.59
C VAL A 126 -2.98 2.83 -6.23
N PRO A 127 -2.15 2.25 -5.35
CA PRO A 127 -0.89 2.88 -4.97
C PRO A 127 0.13 2.79 -6.11
N GLY A 128 0.48 3.92 -6.70
CA GLY A 128 1.54 4.01 -7.69
C GLY A 128 1.28 5.04 -8.78
N VAL A 129 2.10 4.98 -9.83
CA VAL A 129 1.90 5.74 -11.07
C VAL A 129 1.33 4.82 -12.15
N ALA A 130 0.71 5.39 -13.19
CA ALA A 130 0.23 4.62 -14.32
C ALA A 130 1.39 3.84 -14.97
N GLY A 131 1.13 2.57 -15.34
CA GLY A 131 2.16 1.66 -15.87
C GLY A 131 3.08 1.04 -14.81
N GLY A 132 2.90 1.36 -13.53
CA GLY A 132 3.61 0.69 -12.45
C GLY A 132 3.09 -0.73 -12.18
N GLU A 133 3.99 -1.61 -11.76
CA GLU A 133 3.63 -2.96 -11.31
C GLU A 133 2.80 -2.91 -10.01
N VAL A 134 1.72 -3.69 -9.98
CA VAL A 134 0.86 -3.83 -8.81
C VAL A 134 0.54 -5.29 -8.55
N ILE A 135 0.37 -5.61 -7.28
CA ILE A 135 0.05 -6.95 -6.81
C ILE A 135 -1.37 -6.93 -6.28
N VAL A 136 -2.22 -7.75 -6.88
CA VAL A 136 -3.62 -7.91 -6.47
C VAL A 136 -3.76 -9.26 -5.77
N ARG A 137 -4.37 -9.26 -4.59
CA ARG A 137 -4.64 -10.48 -3.82
C ARG A 137 -6.01 -10.42 -3.18
N PRO A 138 -6.63 -11.57 -2.86
CA PRO A 138 -7.85 -11.61 -2.06
C PRO A 138 -7.69 -10.86 -0.73
N SER A 139 -8.73 -10.15 -0.31
CA SER A 139 -8.62 -9.31 0.89
C SER A 139 -8.58 -10.12 2.18
N VAL A 140 -7.52 -9.93 2.97
CA VAL A 140 -7.33 -10.62 4.25
C VAL A 140 -8.40 -10.17 5.26
N LYS A 141 -8.74 -8.88 5.24
CA LYS A 141 -9.73 -8.32 6.16
C LYS A 141 -11.15 -8.76 5.81
N ALA A 142 -11.50 -8.85 4.52
CA ALA A 142 -12.79 -9.36 4.09
C ALA A 142 -13.01 -10.82 4.55
N ALA A 143 -12.02 -11.68 4.33
CA ALA A 143 -12.04 -13.07 4.81
C ALA A 143 -12.21 -13.15 6.33
N SER A 144 -11.47 -12.32 7.08
CA SER A 144 -11.57 -12.27 8.55
C SER A 144 -12.98 -11.85 9.03
N ARG A 145 -13.62 -10.90 8.34
CA ARG A 145 -14.97 -10.41 8.66
C ARG A 145 -16.03 -11.48 8.38
N ALA A 146 -15.93 -12.15 7.24
CA ALA A 146 -16.82 -13.27 6.90
C ALA A 146 -16.72 -14.40 7.93
N ARG A 147 -15.50 -14.73 8.39
CA ARG A 147 -15.27 -15.73 9.44
C ARG A 147 -15.89 -15.32 10.78
N LYS A 148 -15.78 -14.05 11.18
CA LYS A 148 -16.39 -13.53 12.41
C LYS A 148 -17.93 -13.57 12.34
N ALA A 149 -18.52 -13.18 11.21
CA ALA A 149 -19.97 -13.20 11.02
C ALA A 149 -20.58 -14.61 11.07
N ARG A 150 -19.82 -15.63 10.64
CA ARG A 150 -20.25 -17.05 10.70
C ARG A 150 -20.15 -17.67 12.09
N LYS A 151 -19.39 -17.10 13.03
CA LYS A 151 -19.25 -17.68 14.38
C LYS A 151 -20.56 -17.42 15.14
N PRO A 152 -21.27 -18.45 15.63
CA PRO A 152 -22.47 -18.23 16.45
C PRO A 152 -22.08 -17.41 17.68
N ALA A 153 -22.93 -16.44 18.04
CA ALA A 153 -22.76 -15.70 19.28
C ALA A 153 -22.67 -16.70 20.43
N ALA A 154 -21.58 -16.64 21.20
CA ALA A 154 -21.46 -17.46 22.39
C ALA A 154 -22.63 -17.12 23.33
N LYS A 155 -23.39 -18.15 23.74
CA LYS A 155 -24.38 -18.03 24.82
C LYS A 155 -23.67 -17.75 26.13
#